data_AF-A0A353LKN0-F1
#
_entry.id   AF-A0A353LKN0-F1
#
_cell.length_a   1.000
_cell.length_b   1.000
_cell.length_c   1.000
_cell.angle_alpha   90.00
_cell.angle_beta   90.00
_cell.angle_gamma   90.00
#
_symmetry.space_group_name_H-M   'P 1'
#
loop_
_entity.id
_entity.type
_entity.pdbx_description
1 polymer ?
#
loop_
_entity_poly.entity_id
_entity_poly.type
_entity_poly.pdbx_seq_one_letter_code
_entity_poly.pdbx_strand_id
1 'polypeptide(L)' 'VGELARIMARTYGEQSFKDSDLEKNLADEMADVLWVLLCLANQTGVDLTDALQKNFVKKTKRDNNRHKENSKL' A
#
# COMPACT_ATOMS: atom_id res chain seq x y z
N VAL A 1 6.85 -4.71 6.91
CA VAL A 1 6.96 -4.48 5.44
C VAL A 1 7.68 -5.59 4.70
N GLY A 2 8.82 -6.11 5.18
CA GLY A 2 9.53 -7.20 4.49
C GLY A 2 8.72 -8.49 4.32
N GLU A 3 7.88 -8.82 5.31
CA GLU A 3 7.02 -9.99 5.25
C GLU A 3 5.84 -9.82 4.28
N LEU A 4 5.14 -8.68 4.32
CA LEU A 4 4.22 -8.25 3.26
C LEU A 4 4.84 -8.33 1.85
N ALA A 5 6.07 -7.80 1.67
CA ALA A 5 6.76 -7.83 0.38
C ALA A 5 7.05 -9.26 -0.09
N ARG A 6 7.42 -10.16 0.84
CA ARG A 6 7.65 -11.57 0.57
C ARG A 6 6.36 -12.28 0.13
N ILE A 7 5.23 -11.99 0.75
CA ILE A 7 3.93 -12.56 0.36
C ILE A 7 3.48 -12.04 -1.01
N MET A 8 3.67 -10.74 -1.28
CA MET A 8 3.36 -10.15 -2.59
C MET A 8 4.19 -10.76 -3.72
N ALA A 9 5.50 -10.95 -3.49
CA ALA A 9 6.41 -11.54 -4.47
C ALA A 9 6.11 -13.02 -4.74
N ARG A 10 5.57 -13.73 -3.75
CA ARG A 10 4.98 -15.06 -3.96
C ARG A 10 3.69 -14.89 -4.75
N THR A 11 2.62 -14.44 -4.11
CA THR A 11 1.26 -14.39 -4.68
C THR A 11 1.16 -13.83 -6.11
N TYR A 12 1.94 -12.79 -6.44
CA TYR A 12 1.85 -12.08 -7.72
C TYR A 12 3.16 -12.05 -8.52
N GLY A 13 4.21 -12.73 -8.06
CA GLY A 13 5.50 -12.81 -8.76
C GLY A 13 5.75 -14.18 -9.39
N GLU A 14 6.88 -14.32 -10.08
CA GLU A 14 7.22 -15.54 -10.85
C GLU A 14 7.75 -16.70 -9.98
N GLN A 15 7.80 -16.53 -8.66
CA GLN A 15 8.36 -17.53 -7.77
C GLN A 15 7.38 -18.71 -7.60
N SER A 16 7.84 -19.96 -7.66
CA SER A 16 6.96 -21.11 -7.42
C SER A 16 6.77 -21.34 -5.91
N PHE A 17 5.53 -21.50 -5.45
CA PHE A 17 5.19 -21.84 -4.07
C PHE A 17 3.96 -22.76 -4.03
N LYS A 18 3.73 -23.40 -2.88
CA LYS A 18 2.57 -24.27 -2.67
C LYS A 18 1.38 -23.41 -2.24
N ASP A 19 0.19 -23.69 -2.77
CA ASP A 19 -1.05 -22.95 -2.46
C ASP A 19 -1.38 -22.93 -0.96
N SER A 20 -0.93 -23.95 -0.21
CA SER A 20 -1.07 -24.04 1.23
C SER A 20 -0.34 -22.94 2.03
N ASP A 21 0.63 -22.23 1.42
CA ASP A 21 1.38 -21.13 2.06
C ASP A 21 0.70 -19.76 1.87
N LEU A 22 -0.37 -19.65 1.08
CA LEU A 22 -0.98 -18.37 0.68
C LEU A 22 -2.16 -17.93 1.54
N GLU A 23 -2.89 -18.85 2.15
CA GLU A 23 -4.26 -18.58 2.61
C GLU A 23 -4.37 -17.70 3.87
N LYS A 24 -3.29 -17.43 4.61
CA LYS A 24 -3.45 -16.85 5.96
C LYS A 24 -2.80 -15.51 6.27
N ASN A 25 -1.92 -14.97 5.44
CA ASN A 25 -1.04 -13.91 5.96
C ASN A 25 -1.13 -12.54 5.27
N LEU A 26 -1.75 -12.39 4.09
CA LEU A 26 -1.66 -11.10 3.39
C LEU A 26 -2.45 -9.98 4.09
N ALA A 27 -3.69 -10.25 4.49
CA ALA A 27 -4.53 -9.27 5.16
C ALA A 27 -3.94 -8.87 6.52
N ASP A 28 -3.46 -9.84 7.28
CA ASP A 28 -2.84 -9.63 8.60
C ASP A 28 -1.56 -8.79 8.48
N GLU A 29 -0.69 -9.09 7.50
CA GLU A 29 0.53 -8.31 7.25
C GLU A 29 0.24 -6.87 6.78
N MET A 30 -0.84 -6.66 6.03
CA MET A 30 -1.29 -5.31 5.68
C MET A 30 -1.81 -4.56 6.92
N ALA A 31 -2.52 -5.25 7.81
CA ALA A 31 -3.01 -4.68 9.07
C ALA A 31 -1.85 -4.30 9.99
N ASP A 32 -0.82 -5.13 10.11
CA ASP A 32 0.37 -4.84 10.93
C ASP A 32 1.13 -3.61 10.43
N VAL A 33 1.29 -3.47 9.12
CA VAL A 33 1.92 -2.27 8.53
C VAL A 33 1.09 -1.02 8.83
N LEU A 34 -0.24 -1.10 8.71
CA LEU A 34 -1.13 0.01 9.03
C LEU A 34 -1.07 0.36 10.51
N TRP A 35 -1.07 -0.64 11.39
CA TRP A 35 -1.00 -0.46 12.84
C TRP A 35 0.27 0.28 13.26
N VAL A 36 1.44 -0.17 12.78
CA VAL A 36 2.72 0.49 13.06
C VAL A 36 2.72 1.93 12.54
N LEU A 37 2.17 2.16 11.34
CA LEU A 37 2.05 3.51 10.78
C LEU A 37 1.18 4.43 11.65
N LEU A 38 0.05 3.92 12.16
CA LEU A 38 -0.82 4.66 13.08
C LEU A 38 -0.10 4.98 14.39
N CYS A 39 0.62 4.02 14.97
CA CYS A 39 1.43 4.25 16.17
C CYS A 39 2.49 5.36 15.95
N LEU A 40 3.19 5.32 14.82
CA LEU A 40 4.19 6.33 14.47
C LEU A 40 3.56 7.71 14.30
N ALA A 41 2.41 7.81 13.64
CA ALA A 41 1.69 9.07 13.48
C ALA A 41 1.28 9.65 14.84
N ASN A 42 0.71 8.82 15.72
CA ASN A 42 0.33 9.22 17.07
C ASN A 42 1.54 9.69 17.90
N GLN A 43 2.65 8.95 17.85
CA GLN A 43 3.87 9.30 18.59
C GLN A 43 4.51 10.61 18.10
N THR A 44 4.43 10.89 16.80
CA THR A 44 5.04 12.07 16.17
C THR A 44 4.11 13.27 16.12
N GLY A 45 2.86 13.14 16.55
CA GLY A 45 1.86 14.21 16.50
C GLY A 45 1.36 14.52 15.10
N VAL A 46 1.50 13.58 14.16
CA VAL A 46 1.03 13.73 12.78
C VAL A 46 -0.46 13.40 12.72
N ASP A 47 -1.28 14.36 12.29
CA ASP A 47 -2.66 14.08 11.89
C ASP A 47 -2.67 13.35 10.54
N LEU A 48 -2.74 12.01 10.61
CA LEU A 48 -2.73 11.16 9.43
C LEU A 48 -3.98 11.37 8.56
N THR A 49 -5.10 11.79 9.14
CA THR A 49 -6.35 12.03 8.39
C THR A 49 -6.20 13.24 7.49
N ASP A 50 -5.77 14.38 8.05
CA ASP A 50 -5.51 15.60 7.27
C ASP A 50 -4.40 15.38 6.22
N ALA A 51 -3.31 14.70 6.62
CA ALA A 51 -2.23 14.37 5.71
C ALA A 51 -2.70 13.51 4.52
N LEU A 52 -3.56 12.52 4.76
CA LEU A 52 -4.12 11.65 3.72
C LEU A 52 -5.06 12.44 2.78
N GLN A 53 -5.94 13.28 3.33
CA GLN A 53 -6.85 14.13 2.55
C GLN A 53 -6.07 15.07 1.61
N LYS A 54 -5.05 15.76 2.13
CA LYS A 54 -4.17 16.62 1.31
C LYS A 54 -3.48 15.84 0.21
N ASN A 55 -3.05 14.60 0.49
CA ASN A 55 -2.41 13.74 -0.50
C ASN A 55 -3.37 13.37 -1.63
N PHE A 56 -4.61 13.02 -1.32
CA PHE A 56 -5.64 12.74 -2.33
C PHE A 56 -5.92 13.94 -3.22
N VAL A 57 -6.08 15.13 -2.65
CA VAL A 57 -6.28 16.37 -3.43
C VAL A 57 -5.09 16.62 -4.36
N LYS A 58 -3.86 16.48 -3.86
CA LYS A 58 -2.63 16.67 -4.66
C LYS A 58 -2.55 15.68 -5.82
N LYS A 59 -2.79 14.39 -5.57
CA LYS A 59 -2.74 13.35 -6.61
C LYS A 59 -3.86 13.49 -7.63
N THR A 60 -5.08 13.79 -7.18
CA THR A 60 -6.22 14.05 -8.07
C THR A 60 -5.93 15.20 -9.03
N LYS A 61 -5.41 16.31 -8.53
CA LYS A 61 -5.02 17.46 -9.38
C LYS A 61 -3.92 17.09 -10.38
N ARG A 62 -2.87 16.39 -9.93
CA ARG A 62 -1.75 15.97 -10.79
C ARG A 62 -2.19 15.00 -11.87
N ASP A 63 -3.03 14.04 -11.52
CA ASP A 63 -3.35 12.89 -12.36
C ASP A 63 -4.62 13.07 -13.20
N ASN A 64 -5.32 14.22 -13.06
CA ASN A 64 -6.59 14.52 -13.73
C ASN A 64 -6.55 14.32 -15.25
N ASN A 65 -5.43 14.68 -15.89
CA ASN A 65 -5.24 14.48 -17.33
C ASN A 65 -4.25 13.37 -17.68
N ARG A 66 -3.63 12.72 -16.68
CA ARG A 66 -2.50 11.80 -16.91
C ARG A 66 -2.86 10.60 -17.76
N HIS A 67 -4.09 10.12 -17.70
CA HIS A 67 -4.56 9.02 -18.55
C HIS A 67 -5.04 9.50 -19.92
N LYS A 68 -5.58 10.73 -20.03
CA LYS A 68 -6.07 11.30 -21.29
C LYS A 68 -4.93 11.78 -22.21
N GLU A 69 -3.82 12.19 -21.62
CA GLU A 69 -2.65 12.74 -22.35
C GLU A 69 -1.52 11.71 -22.50
N ASN A 70 -1.71 10.46 -22.07
CA ASN A 70 -0.69 9.41 -22.18
C ASN A 70 -0.83 8.64 -23.49
N SER A 71 0.09 8.89 -24.43
CA SER A 71 0.15 8.22 -25.74
C SER A 71 0.53 6.73 -25.70
N LYS A 72 0.88 6.18 -24.52
CA LYS A 72 1.20 4.76 -24.34
C LYS A 72 0.01 3.91 -23.88
N LEU A 73 -1.11 4.53 -23.54
CA LEU A 73 -2.39 3.90 -23.23
C LEU A 73 -3.33 4.05 -24.44
#